data_AF-A0A150V139-F1
#
_entry.id   AF-A0A150V139-F1
#
_cell.length_a   1.000
_cell.length_b   1.000
_cell.length_c   1.000
_cell.angle_alpha   90.00
_cell.angle_beta   90.00
_cell.angle_gamma   90.00
#
_symmetry.space_group_name_H-M   'P 1'
#
loop_
_entity.id
_entity.type
_entity.pdbx_description
1 polymer ?
#
loop_
_entity_poly.entity_id
_entity_poly.type
_entity_poly.pdbx_seq_one_letter_code
_entity_poly.pdbx_strand_id
1 'polypeptide(L)'
;MAAATAAAAATAAAPSRPEVAGPDSGPEPPFPIRISGPVIKGFGRGSKELGIPTANLPISGLSVGGHEDLASGVYLGFAGLAPCRATHQHPLHSESKYHHMAAHLWEELLRVMIGSSEFDDPAEKTTWTHDKGAVYPMVMSVGWNPYYKNEKRSVEVHLLHHFDEEFYGVRMNLVVLGFLREERDYASKEDLIKDIRMDVDIAGRSLRRKAYVKFAKDKALLKFEDEEGEKAGKKAK
;
A
#
# COMPACT_ATOMS: atom_id res chain seq x y z
N MET A 1 -12.99 37.33 -45.84
CA MET A 1 -13.30 35.92 -46.15
C MET A 1 -12.00 35.14 -45.96
N ALA A 2 -11.87 34.42 -44.84
CA ALA A 2 -12.07 32.96 -44.72
C ALA A 2 -10.72 32.23 -44.87
N ALA A 3 -10.31 31.26 -44.05
CA ALA A 3 -10.75 30.77 -42.76
C ALA A 3 -9.52 30.02 -42.19
N ALA A 4 -9.17 30.23 -40.93
CA ALA A 4 -8.15 29.43 -40.26
C ALA A 4 -8.80 28.12 -39.80
N THR A 5 -8.36 26.99 -40.37
CA THR A 5 -8.76 25.66 -39.96
C THR A 5 -8.07 25.28 -38.65
N ALA A 6 -8.81 25.34 -37.55
CA ALA A 6 -8.42 24.71 -36.30
C ALA A 6 -8.55 23.18 -36.45
N ALA A 7 -7.43 22.47 -36.38
CA ALA A 7 -7.44 21.02 -36.27
C ALA A 7 -7.98 20.63 -34.89
N ALA A 8 -9.15 20.00 -34.87
CA ALA A 8 -9.67 19.37 -33.67
C ALA A 8 -8.74 18.20 -33.29
N ALA A 9 -8.03 18.35 -32.16
CA ALA A 9 -7.32 17.24 -31.55
C ALA A 9 -8.36 16.21 -31.12
N ALA A 10 -8.37 15.06 -31.79
CA ALA A 10 -9.16 13.91 -31.37
C ALA A 10 -8.69 13.48 -29.97
N THR A 11 -9.55 13.62 -28.97
CA THR A 11 -9.38 12.99 -27.66
C THR A 11 -9.35 11.49 -27.86
N ALA A 12 -8.16 10.89 -27.86
CA ALA A 12 -8.03 9.45 -27.71
C ALA A 12 -8.69 9.07 -26.36
N ALA A 13 -9.72 8.23 -26.41
CA ALA A 13 -10.31 7.69 -25.20
C ALA A 13 -9.20 7.00 -24.40
N ALA A 14 -9.04 7.36 -23.13
CA ALA A 14 -8.05 6.74 -22.26
C ALA A 14 -8.25 5.21 -22.30
N PRO A 15 -7.18 4.41 -22.41
CA PRO A 15 -7.31 2.96 -22.50
C PRO A 15 -8.09 2.43 -21.30
N SER A 16 -8.97 1.46 -21.56
CA SER A 16 -9.75 0.79 -20.52
C SER A 16 -8.81 0.23 -19.45
N ARG A 17 -9.10 0.53 -18.18
CA ARG A 17 -8.31 0.05 -17.04
C ARG A 17 -8.34 -1.49 -17.00
N PRO A 18 -7.21 -2.15 -16.74
CA PRO A 18 -7.19 -3.61 -16.63
C PRO A 18 -7.97 -4.08 -15.39
N GLU A 19 -8.48 -5.32 -15.43
CA GLU A 19 -9.19 -5.90 -14.28
C GLU A 19 -8.26 -6.25 -13.10
N VAL A 20 -7.02 -6.64 -13.41
CA VAL A 20 -5.95 -6.95 -12.45
C VAL A 20 -4.62 -6.38 -12.95
N ALA A 21 -3.69 -6.16 -12.05
CA ALA A 21 -2.35 -5.64 -12.33
C ALA A 21 -1.28 -6.71 -12.10
N GLY A 22 -0.26 -6.76 -12.96
CA GLY A 22 0.81 -7.76 -12.92
C GLY A 22 0.41 -9.16 -13.44
N PRO A 23 1.39 -10.02 -13.77
CA PRO A 23 1.14 -11.29 -14.42
C PRO A 23 0.55 -12.34 -13.46
N ASP A 24 -0.16 -13.32 -14.01
CA ASP A 24 -0.82 -14.36 -13.21
C ASP A 24 0.16 -15.32 -12.50
N SER A 25 1.39 -15.42 -13.02
CA SER A 25 2.49 -16.17 -12.41
C SER A 25 2.99 -15.56 -11.09
N GLY A 26 2.71 -14.28 -10.83
CA GLY A 26 3.13 -13.55 -9.63
C GLY A 26 3.93 -12.29 -9.95
N PRO A 27 4.50 -11.64 -8.92
CA PRO A 27 5.38 -10.49 -9.08
C PRO A 27 6.62 -10.83 -9.93
N GLU A 28 7.01 -9.92 -10.82
CA GLU A 28 8.24 -10.00 -11.62
C GLU A 28 9.26 -8.95 -11.16
N PRO A 29 10.57 -9.14 -11.40
CA PRO A 29 11.58 -8.14 -11.06
C PRO A 29 11.19 -6.74 -11.55
N PRO A 30 11.35 -5.69 -10.71
CA PRO A 30 12.09 -5.66 -9.45
C PRO A 30 11.31 -6.13 -8.21
N PHE A 31 10.06 -6.60 -8.35
CA PHE A 31 9.25 -7.01 -7.21
C PHE A 31 9.63 -8.43 -6.71
N PRO A 32 9.52 -8.70 -5.40
CA PRO A 32 9.03 -7.81 -4.34
C PRO A 32 10.05 -6.76 -3.90
N ILE A 33 9.61 -5.51 -3.74
CA ILE A 33 10.41 -4.43 -3.12
C ILE A 33 9.99 -4.29 -1.66
N ARG A 34 10.96 -4.22 -0.75
CA ARG A 34 10.71 -4.08 0.69
C ARG A 34 11.10 -2.68 1.17
N ILE A 35 10.20 -2.04 1.91
CA ILE A 35 10.38 -0.68 2.44
C ILE A 35 10.00 -0.69 3.92
N SER A 36 10.71 0.05 4.76
CA SER A 36 10.39 0.18 6.18
C SER A 36 10.60 1.62 6.64
N GLY A 37 9.73 2.10 7.53
CA GLY A 37 9.88 3.40 8.15
C GLY A 37 8.76 3.71 9.15
N PRO A 38 8.96 4.72 10.01
CA PRO A 38 7.87 5.25 10.83
C PRO A 38 6.85 5.98 9.96
N VAL A 39 5.56 5.87 10.31
CA VAL A 39 4.51 6.67 9.67
C VAL A 39 4.67 8.13 10.10
N ILE A 40 4.87 9.02 9.14
CA ILE A 40 5.02 10.46 9.38
C ILE A 40 3.80 11.24 8.91
N LYS A 41 3.66 12.47 9.40
CA LYS A 41 2.65 13.41 8.91
C LYS A 41 3.04 13.90 7.51
N GLY A 42 2.07 13.92 6.59
CA GLY A 42 2.21 14.55 5.29
C GLY A 42 2.00 16.07 5.33
N PHE A 43 1.92 16.70 4.16
CA PHE A 43 1.83 18.16 4.00
C PHE A 43 0.40 18.70 3.96
N GLY A 44 -0.56 18.01 4.58
CA GLY A 44 -1.91 18.54 4.77
C GLY A 44 -2.80 18.61 3.52
N ARG A 45 -2.51 17.83 2.46
CA ARG A 45 -3.47 17.60 1.38
C ARG A 45 -4.51 16.62 1.90
N GLY A 46 -5.76 17.06 2.06
CA GLY A 46 -6.84 16.39 2.80
C GLY A 46 -7.29 15.02 2.28
N SER A 47 -6.40 14.05 2.11
CA SER A 47 -6.73 12.66 1.74
C SER A 47 -7.72 12.03 2.73
N LYS A 48 -7.64 12.42 4.01
CA LYS A 48 -8.64 12.11 5.04
C LYS A 48 -10.03 12.68 4.70
N GLU A 49 -10.10 13.91 4.19
CA GLU A 49 -11.35 14.54 3.71
C GLU A 49 -11.88 13.92 2.41
N LEU A 50 -11.02 13.22 1.65
CA LEU A 50 -11.43 12.38 0.51
C LEU A 50 -12.01 11.03 0.95
N GLY A 51 -11.90 10.69 2.24
CA GLY A 51 -12.24 9.37 2.76
C GLY A 51 -11.21 8.29 2.44
N ILE A 52 -10.00 8.67 2.02
CA ILE A 52 -8.91 7.79 1.57
C ILE A 52 -7.63 8.21 2.32
N PRO A 53 -7.52 7.95 3.62
CA PRO A 53 -6.37 8.40 4.42
C PRO A 53 -5.07 7.75 3.95
N THR A 54 -4.00 8.55 3.80
CA THR A 54 -2.68 8.09 3.38
C THR A 54 -1.63 8.26 4.49
N ALA A 55 -0.89 7.20 4.78
CA ALA A 55 0.28 7.19 5.64
C ALA A 55 1.52 7.58 4.83
N ASN A 56 2.27 8.57 5.29
CA ASN A 56 3.52 8.97 4.62
C ASN A 56 4.68 8.19 5.23
N LEU A 57 5.62 7.74 4.39
CA LEU A 57 6.87 7.12 4.84
C LEU A 57 8.05 8.02 4.48
N PRO A 58 9.05 8.18 5.37
CA PRO A 58 10.27 8.86 5.02
C PRO A 58 11.01 8.03 3.97
N ILE A 59 11.63 8.73 3.04
CA ILE A 59 12.58 8.12 2.10
C ILE A 59 13.93 8.82 2.24
N SER A 60 15.00 8.04 2.11
CA SER A 60 16.36 8.56 2.14
C SER A 60 16.83 8.79 0.70
N GLY A 61 16.98 10.06 0.32
CA GLY A 61 17.42 10.45 -1.02
C GLY A 61 16.34 10.23 -2.10
N LEU A 62 16.76 9.70 -3.25
CA LEU A 62 15.89 9.40 -4.39
C LEU A 62 15.41 7.95 -4.42
N SER A 63 15.97 7.11 -3.55
CA SER A 63 15.76 5.67 -3.56
C SER A 63 14.49 5.28 -2.81
N VAL A 64 13.65 4.47 -3.45
CA VAL A 64 12.48 3.82 -2.83
C VAL A 64 12.83 2.36 -2.62
N GLY A 65 13.17 1.99 -1.37
CA GLY A 65 13.55 0.62 -1.03
C GLY A 65 14.84 0.13 -1.70
N GLY A 66 15.80 1.01 -1.96
CA GLY A 66 17.05 0.66 -2.66
C GLY A 66 16.97 0.84 -4.18
N HIS A 67 15.82 1.24 -4.74
CA HIS A 67 15.63 1.47 -6.17
C HIS A 67 15.51 2.96 -6.48
N GLU A 68 16.48 3.51 -7.21
CA GLU A 68 16.48 4.92 -7.65
C GLU A 68 15.60 5.15 -8.89
N ASP A 69 15.42 4.10 -9.70
CA ASP A 69 14.71 4.14 -10.99
C ASP A 69 13.23 3.73 -10.90
N LEU A 70 12.67 3.66 -9.70
CA LEU A 70 11.26 3.28 -9.55
C LEU A 70 10.36 4.37 -10.18
N ALA A 71 9.49 4.00 -11.11
CA ALA A 71 8.61 4.96 -11.77
C ALA A 71 7.72 5.73 -10.78
N SER A 72 7.33 6.96 -11.13
CA SER A 72 6.22 7.59 -10.42
C SER A 72 4.91 6.91 -10.78
N GLY A 73 4.03 6.72 -9.80
CA GLY A 73 2.72 6.15 -10.01
C GLY A 73 2.18 5.40 -8.81
N VAL A 74 1.18 4.56 -9.08
CA VAL A 74 0.49 3.75 -8.08
C VAL A 74 0.98 2.32 -8.15
N TYR A 75 1.26 1.76 -6.97
CA TYR A 75 1.74 0.42 -6.73
C TYR A 75 0.76 -0.32 -5.81
N LEU A 76 0.87 -1.65 -5.78
CA LEU A 76 0.09 -2.52 -4.90
C LEU A 76 0.99 -3.45 -4.10
N GLY A 77 0.52 -3.89 -2.93
CA GLY A 77 1.26 -4.82 -2.09
C GLY A 77 0.60 -5.07 -0.74
N PHE A 78 1.42 -5.49 0.22
CA PHE A 78 1.03 -5.65 1.62
C PHE A 78 1.81 -4.69 2.51
N ALA A 79 1.19 -4.26 3.60
CA ALA A 79 1.80 -3.47 4.64
C ALA A 79 1.60 -4.15 6.00
N GLY A 80 2.69 -4.34 6.74
CA GLY A 80 2.65 -4.71 8.14
C GLY A 80 2.76 -3.46 9.00
N LEU A 81 1.85 -3.32 9.96
CA LEU A 81 1.83 -2.22 10.92
C LEU A 81 2.18 -2.79 12.31
N ALA A 82 3.15 -2.17 12.98
CA ALA A 82 3.55 -2.58 14.32
C ALA A 82 2.38 -2.48 15.33
N PRO A 83 2.39 -3.28 16.42
CA PRO A 83 1.38 -3.20 17.47
C PRO A 83 1.09 -1.77 17.92
N CYS A 84 -0.17 -1.35 17.78
CA CYS A 84 -0.67 -0.08 18.28
C CYS A 84 -2.19 -0.15 18.49
N ARG A 85 -2.80 0.91 19.03
CA ARG A 85 -4.25 0.97 19.24
C ARG A 85 -5.04 0.70 17.95
N ALA A 86 -4.56 1.19 16.82
CA ALA A 86 -5.19 0.99 15.52
C ALA A 86 -5.20 -0.49 15.07
N THR A 87 -4.14 -1.25 15.34
CA THR A 87 -4.10 -2.69 15.02
C THR A 87 -4.99 -3.54 15.92
N HIS A 88 -5.41 -3.01 17.08
CA HIS A 88 -6.28 -3.70 18.04
C HIS A 88 -7.78 -3.46 17.80
N GLN A 89 -8.15 -2.60 16.85
CA GLN A 89 -9.54 -2.16 16.67
C GLN A 89 -10.45 -3.13 15.92
N HIS A 90 -9.90 -3.97 15.06
CA HIS A 90 -10.72 -4.75 14.14
C HIS A 90 -10.47 -6.25 14.27
N PRO A 91 -11.27 -6.95 15.11
CA PRO A 91 -11.28 -8.41 15.13
C PRO A 91 -11.70 -8.97 13.75
N LEU A 92 -11.39 -10.25 13.52
CA LEU A 92 -11.98 -11.02 12.41
C LEU A 92 -13.49 -10.71 12.38
N HIS A 93 -14.04 -10.35 11.21
CA HIS A 93 -15.46 -10.00 10.96
C HIS A 93 -15.89 -8.52 11.09
N SER A 94 -14.95 -7.58 11.25
CA SER A 94 -15.30 -6.14 11.14
C SER A 94 -15.78 -5.79 9.72
N GLU A 95 -16.90 -5.06 9.60
CA GLU A 95 -17.37 -4.55 8.29
C GLU A 95 -16.37 -3.52 7.74
N SER A 96 -15.90 -3.75 6.52
CA SER A 96 -15.00 -2.85 5.81
C SER A 96 -15.76 -2.16 4.68
N LYS A 97 -15.53 -0.85 4.50
CA LYS A 97 -16.07 -0.08 3.35
C LYS A 97 -15.48 -0.51 2.00
N TYR A 98 -14.48 -1.39 1.98
CA TYR A 98 -13.82 -1.87 0.77
C TYR A 98 -14.44 -3.20 0.33
N HIS A 99 -15.34 -3.15 -0.66
CA HIS A 99 -16.16 -4.28 -1.12
C HIS A 99 -15.36 -5.54 -1.46
N HIS A 100 -14.23 -5.40 -2.16
CA HIS A 100 -13.35 -6.51 -2.54
C HIS A 100 -12.37 -6.93 -1.44
N MET A 101 -12.31 -6.20 -0.33
CA MET A 101 -11.46 -6.47 0.82
C MET A 101 -12.29 -6.85 2.06
N ALA A 102 -13.61 -6.98 1.90
CA ALA A 102 -14.50 -7.60 2.85
C ALA A 102 -14.18 -9.08 3.03
N ALA A 103 -14.76 -9.70 4.06
CA ALA A 103 -14.54 -11.05 4.58
C ALA A 103 -13.77 -12.04 3.69
N HIS A 104 -14.14 -12.28 2.43
CA HIS A 104 -13.47 -13.22 1.51
C HIS A 104 -11.95 -13.02 1.29
N LEU A 105 -11.42 -11.79 1.11
CA LEU A 105 -9.96 -11.62 1.03
C LEU A 105 -9.34 -11.91 2.40
N TRP A 106 -9.99 -11.47 3.47
CA TRP A 106 -9.53 -11.78 4.82
C TRP A 106 -9.58 -13.29 5.08
N GLU A 107 -10.59 -14.02 4.60
CA GLU A 107 -10.72 -15.47 4.67
C GLU A 107 -9.67 -16.17 3.81
N GLU A 108 -9.37 -15.68 2.62
CA GLU A 108 -8.28 -16.20 1.79
C GLU A 108 -6.91 -15.88 2.39
N LEU A 109 -6.71 -14.67 2.90
CA LEU A 109 -5.52 -14.26 3.64
C LEU A 109 -5.38 -15.11 4.90
N LEU A 110 -6.43 -15.32 5.69
CA LEU A 110 -6.45 -16.17 6.86
C LEU A 110 -6.21 -17.62 6.47
N ARG A 111 -6.87 -18.15 5.43
CA ARG A 111 -6.66 -19.53 4.94
C ARG A 111 -5.23 -19.73 4.47
N VAL A 112 -4.67 -18.76 3.76
CA VAL A 112 -3.27 -18.78 3.34
C VAL A 112 -2.39 -18.67 4.57
N MET A 113 -2.54 -17.64 5.41
CA MET A 113 -1.77 -17.33 6.63
C MET A 113 -1.76 -18.49 7.63
N ILE A 114 -2.92 -19.04 7.94
CA ILE A 114 -3.17 -20.05 8.97
C ILE A 114 -2.95 -21.47 8.43
N GLY A 115 -2.95 -21.67 7.10
CA GLY A 115 -2.84 -22.99 6.51
C GLY A 115 -4.11 -23.82 6.74
N SER A 116 -4.48 -24.67 5.79
CA SER A 116 -5.74 -25.41 5.83
C SER A 116 -5.79 -26.56 6.85
N SER A 117 -4.91 -26.64 7.86
CA SER A 117 -4.90 -27.80 8.77
C SER A 117 -4.17 -27.69 10.13
N GLU A 118 -3.58 -26.58 10.55
CA GLU A 118 -2.65 -26.62 11.72
C GLU A 118 -2.97 -25.72 12.92
N PHE A 119 -4.19 -25.18 13.08
CA PHE A 119 -4.53 -24.47 14.32
C PHE A 119 -5.99 -24.71 14.75
N ASP A 120 -6.20 -25.79 15.51
CA ASP A 120 -7.47 -26.13 16.17
C ASP A 120 -7.75 -25.27 17.43
N ASP A 121 -6.86 -24.33 17.80
CA ASP A 121 -7.05 -23.48 18.99
C ASP A 121 -7.58 -22.07 18.64
N PRO A 122 -8.84 -21.73 19.03
CA PRO A 122 -9.41 -20.39 18.88
C PRO A 122 -8.65 -19.28 19.63
N ALA A 123 -7.86 -19.61 20.66
CA ALA A 123 -7.08 -18.64 21.43
C ALA A 123 -5.84 -18.15 20.66
N GLU A 124 -5.25 -18.97 19.78
CA GLU A 124 -4.13 -18.54 18.92
C GLU A 124 -4.57 -17.63 17.76
N LYS A 125 -5.87 -17.64 17.41
CA LYS A 125 -6.46 -16.73 16.40
C LYS A 125 -6.40 -15.26 16.83
N THR A 126 -6.36 -14.97 18.14
CA THR A 126 -6.39 -13.60 18.68
C THR A 126 -4.99 -13.03 18.98
N THR A 127 -4.03 -13.88 19.29
CA THR A 127 -2.65 -13.49 19.69
C THR A 127 -1.75 -13.11 18.52
N TRP A 128 -1.99 -13.64 17.31
CA TRP A 128 -1.14 -13.32 16.15
C TRP A 128 -1.27 -11.88 15.63
N THR A 129 -2.35 -11.17 15.95
CA THR A 129 -2.62 -9.82 15.42
C THR A 129 -2.29 -8.69 16.41
N HIS A 130 -2.28 -8.97 17.71
CA HIS A 130 -2.15 -7.91 18.72
C HIS A 130 -0.71 -7.70 19.18
N ASP A 131 0.04 -8.77 19.45
CA ASP A 131 1.39 -8.68 20.04
C ASP A 131 2.49 -8.53 18.99
N LYS A 132 2.23 -9.00 17.76
CA LYS A 132 3.18 -8.94 16.65
C LYS A 132 2.83 -7.89 15.59
N GLY A 133 1.66 -7.25 15.68
CA GLY A 133 1.15 -6.30 14.69
C GLY A 133 0.23 -6.96 13.67
N ALA A 134 -0.17 -6.22 12.65
CA ALA A 134 -1.17 -6.68 11.68
C ALA A 134 -0.75 -6.38 10.24
N VAL A 135 -1.13 -7.26 9.31
CA VAL A 135 -0.87 -7.15 7.87
C VAL A 135 -2.13 -6.73 7.13
N TYR A 136 -2.02 -5.74 6.27
CA TYR A 136 -3.10 -5.21 5.45
C TYR A 136 -2.70 -5.16 3.97
N PRO A 137 -3.64 -5.43 3.04
CA PRO A 137 -3.45 -5.03 1.65
C PRO A 137 -3.32 -3.51 1.55
N MET A 138 -2.53 -3.03 0.59
CA MET A 138 -2.29 -1.61 0.41
C MET A 138 -2.19 -1.22 -1.07
N VAL A 139 -2.46 0.05 -1.33
CA VAL A 139 -1.93 0.75 -2.51
C VAL A 139 -0.93 1.81 -2.06
N MET A 140 0.08 2.07 -2.87
CA MET A 140 1.15 3.00 -2.58
C MET A 140 1.34 3.96 -3.75
N SER A 141 1.28 5.26 -3.50
CA SER A 141 1.65 6.30 -4.47
C SER A 141 3.10 6.68 -4.29
N VAL A 142 3.86 6.67 -5.38
CA VAL A 142 5.23 7.20 -5.46
C VAL A 142 5.20 8.40 -6.38
N GLY A 143 5.65 9.55 -5.89
CA GLY A 143 5.65 10.79 -6.64
C GLY A 143 6.83 11.68 -6.29
N TRP A 144 6.84 12.89 -6.84
CA TRP A 144 7.79 13.94 -6.48
C TRP A 144 7.15 14.95 -5.54
N ASN A 145 7.91 15.41 -4.54
CA ASN A 145 7.43 16.37 -3.58
C ASN A 145 7.63 17.81 -4.10
N PRO A 146 6.55 18.56 -4.44
CA PRO A 146 6.66 19.91 -4.98
C PRO A 146 7.25 20.92 -3.99
N TYR A 147 7.09 20.68 -2.68
CA TYR A 147 7.60 21.57 -1.62
C TYR A 147 9.12 21.53 -1.49
N TYR A 148 9.77 20.46 -1.95
CA TYR A 148 11.23 20.36 -2.05
C TYR A 148 11.69 20.52 -3.50
N LYS A 149 11.04 21.39 -4.28
CA LYS A 149 11.39 21.65 -5.69
C LYS A 149 11.45 20.39 -6.56
N ASN A 150 10.68 19.35 -6.22
CA ASN A 150 10.75 18.04 -6.86
C ASN A 150 12.15 17.40 -6.82
N GLU A 151 12.96 17.70 -5.80
CA GLU A 151 14.27 17.07 -5.58
C GLU A 151 14.19 15.84 -4.67
N LYS A 152 13.03 15.62 -4.03
CA LYS A 152 12.76 14.46 -3.17
C LYS A 152 11.52 13.74 -3.65
N ARG A 153 11.62 12.41 -3.70
CA ARG A 153 10.44 11.56 -3.92
C ARG A 153 9.53 11.60 -2.68
N SER A 154 8.30 11.13 -2.81
CA SER A 154 7.35 10.93 -1.72
C SER A 154 6.69 9.58 -1.84
N VAL A 155 6.48 8.91 -0.71
CA VAL A 155 5.78 7.62 -0.62
C VAL A 155 4.57 7.79 0.28
N GLU A 156 3.38 7.58 -0.29
CA GLU A 156 2.11 7.64 0.40
C GLU A 156 1.39 6.30 0.29
N VAL A 157 1.04 5.71 1.44
CA VAL A 157 0.44 4.38 1.52
C VAL A 157 -1.00 4.49 1.99
N HIS A 158 -1.93 3.94 1.23
CA HIS A 158 -3.30 3.75 1.68
C HIS A 158 -3.49 2.28 2.05
N LEU A 159 -3.72 2.02 3.33
CA LEU A 159 -4.14 0.69 3.79
C LEU A 159 -5.59 0.48 3.38
N LEU A 160 -5.89 -0.68 2.78
CA LEU A 160 -7.24 -1.07 2.36
C LEU A 160 -8.03 -1.59 3.57
N HIS A 161 -8.05 -0.78 4.62
CA HIS A 161 -8.68 -1.03 5.90
C HIS A 161 -9.13 0.28 6.53
N HIS A 162 -10.25 0.24 7.26
CA HIS A 162 -10.71 1.39 8.02
C HIS A 162 -10.07 1.37 9.40
N PHE A 163 -9.72 2.54 9.94
CA PHE A 163 -9.18 2.68 11.30
C PHE A 163 -9.90 3.85 11.97
N ASP A 164 -10.24 3.68 13.24
CA ASP A 164 -10.82 4.73 14.09
C ASP A 164 -9.72 5.59 14.75
N GLU A 165 -8.52 5.04 14.92
CA GLU A 165 -7.36 5.77 15.47
C GLU A 165 -6.28 6.03 14.42
N GLU A 166 -5.57 7.15 14.62
CA GLU A 166 -4.35 7.46 13.88
C GLU A 166 -3.15 6.68 14.43
N PHE A 167 -2.15 6.45 13.59
CA PHE A 167 -0.97 5.65 13.92
C PHE A 167 0.34 6.32 13.49
N TYR A 168 0.43 7.65 13.65
CA TYR A 168 1.68 8.38 13.44
C TYR A 168 2.78 7.90 14.40
N GLY A 169 4.01 7.83 13.92
CA GLY A 169 5.18 7.32 14.64
C GLY A 169 5.27 5.79 14.68
N VAL A 170 4.17 5.07 14.39
CA VAL A 170 4.17 3.60 14.36
C VAL A 170 4.99 3.13 13.17
N ARG A 171 5.81 2.09 13.36
CA ARG A 171 6.60 1.50 12.27
C ARG A 171 5.69 0.73 11.31
N MET A 172 5.89 0.98 10.03
CA MET A 172 5.22 0.29 8.93
C MET A 172 6.27 -0.34 8.00
N ASN A 173 6.05 -1.60 7.64
CA ASN A 173 6.85 -2.36 6.70
C ASN A 173 6.02 -2.67 5.46
N LEU A 174 6.56 -2.49 4.27
CA LEU A 174 5.89 -2.74 3.01
C LEU A 174 6.55 -3.87 2.25
N VAL A 175 5.73 -4.66 1.56
CA VAL A 175 6.14 -5.56 0.50
C VAL A 175 5.35 -5.16 -0.75
N VAL A 176 6.01 -4.43 -1.65
CA VAL A 176 5.46 -3.93 -2.91
C VAL A 176 5.58 -5.02 -3.97
N LEU A 177 4.49 -5.35 -4.64
CA LEU A 177 4.37 -6.54 -5.50
C LEU A 177 4.11 -6.22 -6.97
N GLY A 178 3.80 -4.97 -7.31
CA GLY A 178 3.48 -4.61 -8.68
C GLY A 178 3.22 -3.14 -8.87
N PHE A 179 3.42 -2.69 -10.11
CA PHE A 179 2.99 -1.40 -10.61
C PHE A 179 1.57 -1.50 -11.14
N LEU A 180 0.73 -0.52 -10.81
CA LEU A 180 -0.68 -0.48 -11.19
C LEU A 180 -0.91 0.53 -12.32
N ARG A 181 -0.32 1.73 -12.23
CA ARG A 181 -0.39 2.77 -13.27
C ARG A 181 0.54 3.94 -12.98
N GLU A 182 0.80 4.74 -14.01
CA GLU A 182 1.47 6.04 -13.90
C GLU A 182 0.62 7.06 -13.12
N GLU A 183 1.27 8.15 -12.68
CA GLU A 183 0.59 9.35 -12.18
C GLU A 183 -0.33 9.93 -13.26
N ARG A 184 -1.43 10.54 -12.82
CA ARG A 184 -2.44 11.11 -13.71
C ARG A 184 -2.84 12.48 -13.20
N ASP A 185 -3.06 13.40 -14.12
CA ASP A 185 -3.70 14.67 -13.85
C ASP A 185 -5.22 14.50 -13.85
N TYR A 186 -5.90 15.23 -12.97
CA TYR A 186 -7.35 15.17 -12.82
C TYR A 186 -7.95 16.57 -12.97
N ALA A 187 -9.02 16.67 -13.77
CA ALA A 187 -9.76 17.91 -13.95
C ALA A 187 -10.62 18.25 -12.72
N SER A 188 -10.97 17.25 -11.91
CA SER A 188 -11.80 17.41 -10.71
C SER A 188 -11.36 16.51 -9.56
N LYS A 189 -11.78 16.88 -8.34
CA LYS A 189 -11.58 16.07 -7.13
C LYS A 189 -12.32 14.73 -7.23
N GLU A 190 -13.48 14.74 -7.87
CA GLU A 190 -14.36 13.60 -8.06
C GLU A 190 -13.70 12.55 -8.98
N ASP A 191 -13.06 13.00 -10.06
CA ASP A 191 -12.31 12.12 -10.98
C ASP A 191 -11.12 11.47 -10.28
N LEU A 192 -10.40 12.23 -9.45
CA LEU A 192 -9.32 11.70 -8.62
C LEU A 192 -9.84 10.62 -7.65
N ILE A 193 -10.92 10.90 -6.92
CA ILE A 193 -11.52 9.93 -5.99
C ILE A 193 -11.96 8.67 -6.74
N LYS A 194 -12.58 8.82 -7.91
CA LYS A 194 -13.04 7.70 -8.74
C LYS A 194 -11.87 6.82 -9.17
N ASP A 195 -10.77 7.40 -9.64
CA ASP A 195 -9.60 6.63 -10.04
C ASP A 195 -8.91 5.95 -8.85
N ILE A 196 -8.83 6.59 -7.68
CA ILE A 196 -8.28 5.92 -6.49
C ILE A 196 -9.16 4.74 -6.05
N ARG A 197 -10.50 4.88 -6.10
CA ARG A 197 -11.39 3.75 -5.81
C ARG A 197 -11.20 2.59 -6.78
N MET A 198 -10.97 2.89 -8.06
CA MET A 198 -10.62 1.89 -9.07
C MET A 198 -9.27 1.25 -8.77
N ASP A 199 -8.27 2.03 -8.35
CA ASP A 199 -6.94 1.51 -7.96
C ASP A 199 -7.06 0.52 -6.80
N VAL A 200 -7.85 0.87 -5.78
CA VAL A 200 -8.13 0.02 -4.62
C VAL A 200 -8.82 -1.29 -5.02
N ASP A 201 -9.80 -1.22 -5.92
CA ASP A 201 -10.48 -2.41 -6.43
C ASP A 201 -9.53 -3.32 -7.23
N ILE A 202 -8.80 -2.76 -8.21
CA ILE A 202 -7.82 -3.52 -9.01
C ILE A 202 -6.76 -4.14 -8.11
N ALA A 203 -6.21 -3.40 -7.15
CA ALA A 203 -5.25 -3.92 -6.19
C ALA A 203 -5.83 -5.09 -5.40
N GLY A 204 -7.06 -4.96 -4.93
CA GLY A 204 -7.75 -6.02 -4.21
C GLY A 204 -7.94 -7.29 -5.04
N ARG A 205 -8.42 -7.15 -6.27
CA ARG A 205 -8.55 -8.27 -7.24
C ARG A 205 -7.19 -8.88 -7.61
N SER A 206 -6.14 -8.08 -7.63
CA SER A 206 -4.78 -8.54 -7.97
C SER A 206 -4.16 -9.34 -6.83
N LEU A 207 -4.28 -8.84 -5.60
CA LEU A 207 -3.65 -9.40 -4.40
C LEU A 207 -4.29 -10.71 -3.92
N ARG A 208 -5.58 -10.94 -4.21
CA ARG A 208 -6.27 -12.20 -3.87
C ARG A 208 -5.75 -13.41 -4.66
N ARG A 209 -5.11 -13.18 -5.82
CA ARG A 209 -4.58 -14.28 -6.65
C ARG A 209 -3.52 -15.06 -5.87
N LYS A 210 -3.53 -16.40 -6.01
CA LYS A 210 -2.64 -17.33 -5.28
C LYS A 210 -1.16 -16.93 -5.31
N ALA A 211 -0.69 -16.45 -6.47
CA ALA A 211 0.70 -16.05 -6.64
C ALA A 211 1.10 -14.79 -5.85
N TYR A 212 0.13 -13.96 -5.45
CA TYR A 212 0.32 -12.71 -4.71
C TYR A 212 -0.03 -12.85 -3.23
N VAL A 213 -1.17 -13.44 -2.90
CA VAL A 213 -1.66 -13.55 -1.51
C VAL A 213 -0.67 -14.23 -0.57
N LYS A 214 0.18 -15.14 -1.08
CA LYS A 214 1.25 -15.81 -0.31
C LYS A 214 2.24 -14.82 0.33
N PHE A 215 2.42 -13.63 -0.26
CA PHE A 215 3.34 -12.60 0.26
C PHE A 215 2.79 -11.88 1.50
N ALA A 216 1.52 -12.07 1.86
CA ALA A 216 1.01 -11.62 3.16
C ALA A 216 1.72 -12.33 4.34
N LYS A 217 2.35 -13.49 4.10
CA LYS A 217 3.20 -14.20 5.07
C LYS A 217 4.66 -13.74 5.07
N ASP A 218 5.04 -12.78 4.24
CA ASP A 218 6.43 -12.35 4.16
C ASP A 218 6.87 -11.86 5.55
N LYS A 219 7.91 -12.50 6.10
CA LYS A 219 8.40 -12.24 7.47
C LYS A 219 8.83 -10.78 7.65
N ALA A 220 9.22 -10.10 6.56
CA ALA A 220 9.59 -8.69 6.62
C ALA A 220 8.41 -7.79 7.05
N LEU A 221 7.16 -8.19 6.81
CA LEU A 221 5.99 -7.40 7.18
C LEU A 221 5.86 -7.24 8.70
N LEU A 222 6.21 -8.26 9.49
CA LEU A 222 6.08 -8.25 10.94
C LEU A 222 7.43 -8.20 11.70
N LYS A 223 8.53 -7.89 11.00
CA LYS A 223 9.85 -7.68 11.61
C LYS A 223 10.06 -6.18 11.88
N PHE A 224 9.79 -5.73 13.10
CA PHE A 224 9.85 -4.31 13.47
C PHE A 224 11.12 -3.87 14.21
N GLU A 225 12.05 -4.79 14.46
CA GLU A 225 13.30 -4.50 15.18
C GLU A 225 14.15 -3.44 14.46
N ASP A 226 14.68 -2.49 15.23
CA ASP A 226 15.62 -1.47 14.73
C ASP A 226 16.97 -2.12 14.38
N GLU A 227 17.29 -2.22 13.09
CA GLU A 227 18.67 -2.54 12.66
C GLU A 227 19.69 -1.45 13.05
N GLU A 228 19.22 -0.29 13.53
CA GLU A 228 20.07 0.77 14.09
C GLU A 228 20.64 0.43 15.48
N GLY A 229 20.02 -0.49 16.22
CA GLY A 229 20.50 -0.92 17.54
C GLY A 229 21.77 -1.79 17.49
N GLU A 230 22.02 -2.50 16.38
CA GLU A 230 23.16 -3.42 16.29
C GLU A 230 24.48 -2.71 15.93
N LYS A 231 24.43 -1.56 15.26
CA LYS A 231 25.62 -0.78 14.89
C LYS A 231 26.15 0.11 16.02
N ALA A 232 25.32 0.47 17.00
CA ALA A 232 25.77 1.22 18.17
C ALA A 232 26.52 0.34 19.19
N GLY A 233 26.19 -0.95 19.29
CA GLY A 233 26.82 -1.88 20.24
C GLY A 233 28.20 -2.42 19.83
N LYS A 234 28.58 -2.31 18.54
CA LYS A 234 29.88 -2.80 18.02
C LYS A 234 30.98 -1.74 17.94
N LYS A 235 30.71 -0.48 18.32
CA LYS A 235 31.73 0.59 18.46
C LYS A 235 32.14 0.87 19.91
N ALA A 236 31.60 0.12 20.86
CA ALA A 236 31.99 0.17 22.27
C ALA A 236 32.47 -1.22 22.71
N LYS A 237 33.55 -1.72 22.12
CA LYS A 237 34.37 -2.77 22.71
C LYS A 237 35.80 -2.69 22.22
#